data_AF-A0A6P3RPM4-F1
#
_entry.id   AF-A0A6P3RPM4-F1
#
_cell.length_a   1.000
_cell.length_b   1.000
_cell.length_c   1.000
_cell.angle_alpha   90.00
_cell.angle_beta   90.00
_cell.angle_gamma   90.00
#
_symmetry.space_group_name_H-M   'P 1'
#
loop_
_entity.id
_entity.type
_entity.pdbx_description
1 polymer ?
#
loop_
_entity_poly.entity_id
_entity_poly.type
_entity_poly.pdbx_seq_one_letter_code
_entity_poly.pdbx_strand_id
1 'polypeptide(L)'
;QKLAQKIMKMIQGDYIEKPDFALKSIGASIDFEQTSATYNHDKARSYCSWIRLWNYAQPPDVILEPNVTPGNCWAFSGDRGQVTIRLAQKVYLSNLTLQHIPKTISLSGSLDTAPKDFVIYGMEGSPREEVFLGAFQFQPENIIQTFRLQ
;
A
#
# COMPACT_ATOMS: atom_id res chain seq x y z
N GLN A 1 29.17 17.25 -7.52
CA GLN A 1 28.41 17.02 -8.78
C GLN A 1 27.94 15.56 -8.93
N LYS A 2 28.82 14.54 -8.85
CA LYS A 2 28.43 13.12 -8.99
C LYS A 2 27.37 12.63 -7.97
N LEU A 3 27.42 13.11 -6.72
CA LEU A 3 26.44 12.75 -5.68
C LEU A 3 25.03 13.29 -5.99
N ALA A 4 24.92 14.56 -6.38
CA ALA A 4 23.64 15.17 -6.75
C ALA A 4 23.01 14.47 -7.97
N GLN A 5 23.81 14.11 -8.96
CA GLN A 5 23.35 13.34 -10.12
C GLN A 5 22.85 11.94 -9.71
N LYS A 6 23.56 11.27 -8.80
CA LYS A 6 23.12 9.97 -8.25
C LYS A 6 21.80 10.11 -7.49
N ILE A 7 21.66 11.13 -6.64
CA ILE A 7 20.43 11.39 -5.90
C ILE A 7 19.26 11.68 -6.84
N MET A 8 19.45 12.55 -7.83
CA MET A 8 18.39 12.84 -8.82
C MET A 8 18.00 11.59 -9.61
N LYS A 9 18.96 10.75 -9.99
CA LYS A 9 18.68 9.48 -10.66
C LYS A 9 17.85 8.53 -9.78
N MET A 10 18.18 8.43 -8.49
CA MET A 10 17.40 7.61 -7.55
C MET A 10 15.99 8.15 -7.35
N ILE A 11 15.81 9.47 -7.25
CA ILE A 11 14.48 10.12 -7.17
C ILE A 11 13.65 9.83 -8.42
N GLN A 12 14.28 9.86 -9.60
CA GLN A 12 13.61 9.57 -10.87
C GLN A 12 13.33 8.07 -11.08
N GLY A 13 14.13 7.19 -10.46
CA GLY A 13 14.08 5.72 -10.59
C GLY A 13 13.37 5.01 -9.43
N ASP A 14 12.42 5.69 -8.78
CA ASP A 14 11.57 5.13 -7.71
C ASP A 14 12.30 4.72 -6.41
N TYR A 15 13.35 5.46 -6.01
CA TYR A 15 14.12 5.32 -4.76
C TYR A 15 14.80 3.97 -4.46
N ILE A 16 14.31 2.85 -5.01
CA ILE A 16 14.66 1.46 -4.69
C ILE A 16 15.45 0.81 -5.83
N GLU A 17 15.29 1.32 -7.07
CA GLU A 17 15.93 0.79 -8.29
C GLU A 17 15.59 -0.70 -8.55
N LYS A 18 14.37 -1.14 -8.19
CA LYS A 18 13.84 -2.50 -8.45
C LYS A 18 12.51 -2.42 -9.22
N PRO A 19 12.20 -3.39 -10.10
CA PRO A 19 10.90 -3.42 -10.77
C PRO A 19 9.77 -3.72 -9.77
N ASP A 20 8.71 -2.94 -9.83
CA ASP A 20 7.49 -3.16 -9.06
C ASP A 20 6.48 -3.98 -9.89
N PHE A 21 6.33 -5.27 -9.54
CA PHE A 21 5.36 -6.18 -10.18
C PHE A 21 3.92 -6.03 -9.63
N ALA A 22 3.75 -5.27 -8.56
CA ALA A 22 2.46 -4.92 -7.98
C ALA A 22 1.91 -3.59 -8.54
N LEU A 23 2.65 -2.89 -9.41
CA LEU A 23 2.24 -1.61 -9.98
C LEU A 23 1.01 -1.77 -10.90
N LYS A 24 -0.04 -0.98 -10.63
CA LYS A 24 -1.32 -1.03 -11.38
C LYS A 24 -1.16 -0.70 -12.86
N SER A 25 -0.31 0.28 -13.18
CA SER A 25 -0.13 0.75 -14.57
C SER A 25 0.49 -0.30 -15.51
N ILE A 26 1.11 -1.36 -14.96
CA ILE A 26 1.64 -2.48 -15.73
C ILE A 26 0.74 -3.73 -15.70
N GLY A 27 -0.44 -3.65 -15.07
CA GLY A 27 -1.46 -4.71 -15.10
C GLY A 27 -1.66 -5.47 -13.79
N ALA A 28 -1.01 -5.07 -12.69
CA ALA A 28 -1.35 -5.62 -11.38
C ALA A 28 -2.76 -5.16 -10.93
N SER A 29 -3.43 -5.98 -10.12
CA SER A 29 -4.80 -5.71 -9.66
C SER A 29 -5.07 -6.30 -8.29
N ILE A 30 -6.17 -5.87 -7.67
CA ILE A 30 -6.65 -6.39 -6.39
C ILE A 30 -7.63 -7.53 -6.62
N ASP A 31 -7.49 -8.63 -5.88
CA ASP A 31 -8.54 -9.64 -5.71
C ASP A 31 -9.49 -9.17 -4.60
N PHE A 32 -10.59 -8.55 -5.01
CA PHE A 32 -11.57 -7.94 -4.10
C PHE A 32 -12.32 -8.96 -3.25
N GLU A 33 -12.42 -10.22 -3.68
CA GLU A 33 -13.11 -11.26 -2.91
C GLU A 33 -12.31 -11.70 -1.67
N GLN A 34 -10.99 -11.55 -1.74
CA GLN A 34 -10.05 -11.90 -0.67
C GLN A 34 -9.42 -10.67 -0.01
N THR A 35 -9.89 -9.46 -0.32
CA THR A 35 -9.41 -8.21 0.28
C THR A 35 -10.43 -7.71 1.30
N SER A 36 -9.95 -7.16 2.41
CA SER A 36 -10.83 -6.57 3.43
C SER A 36 -11.73 -5.47 2.86
N ALA A 37 -12.89 -5.28 3.46
CA ALA A 37 -13.78 -4.21 3.04
C ALA A 37 -13.14 -2.84 3.25
N THR A 38 -13.22 -1.97 2.24
CA THR A 38 -12.83 -0.57 2.36
C THR A 38 -13.60 0.10 3.49
N TYR A 39 -12.87 0.82 4.33
CA TYR A 39 -13.46 1.62 5.39
C TYR A 39 -14.36 2.68 4.78
N ASN A 40 -15.66 2.60 5.06
CA ASN A 40 -16.62 3.63 4.72
C ASN A 40 -17.04 4.37 6.00
N HIS A 41 -16.74 5.67 6.06
CA HIS A 41 -17.18 6.52 7.15
C HIS A 41 -18.55 7.12 6.82
N ASP A 42 -19.64 6.40 7.12
CA ASP A 42 -21.02 6.89 6.98
C ASP A 42 -21.40 7.96 8.02
N LYS A 43 -20.55 8.98 8.26
CA LYS A 43 -20.85 10.09 9.20
C LYS A 43 -20.75 11.49 8.63
N ALA A 44 -20.88 11.63 7.30
CA ALA A 44 -21.27 12.89 6.68
C ALA A 44 -22.75 12.84 6.26
N ARG A 45 -23.65 12.35 7.12
CA ARG A 45 -25.08 12.68 7.03
C ARG A 45 -25.28 14.14 7.44
N SER A 46 -24.83 15.05 6.57
CA SER A 46 -25.26 16.44 6.60
C SER A 46 -26.72 16.49 6.15
N TYR A 47 -27.56 17.15 6.94
CA TYR A 47 -28.98 17.43 6.73
C TYR A 47 -29.27 18.32 5.49
N CYS A 48 -28.31 18.44 4.57
CA CYS A 48 -28.39 19.24 3.37
C CYS A 48 -28.27 18.35 2.13
N SER A 49 -29.41 17.84 1.65
CA SER A 49 -29.59 17.00 0.46
C SER A 49 -29.09 17.60 -0.89
N TRP A 50 -28.50 18.79 -0.89
CA TRP A 50 -28.08 19.56 -2.07
C TRP A 50 -26.56 19.55 -2.30
N ILE A 51 -25.76 19.14 -1.30
CA ILE A 51 -24.31 18.94 -1.44
C ILE A 51 -24.05 17.46 -1.16
N ARG A 52 -23.94 16.64 -2.22
CA ARG A 52 -23.41 15.28 -2.09
C ARG A 52 -21.94 15.39 -1.72
N LEU A 53 -21.61 15.32 -0.44
CA LEU A 53 -20.25 15.06 0.01
C LEU A 53 -19.90 13.66 -0.50
N TRP A 54 -19.12 13.58 -1.58
CA TRP A 54 -18.63 12.31 -2.11
C TRP A 54 -17.83 11.61 -1.01
N ASN A 55 -18.17 10.35 -0.76
CA ASN A 55 -17.45 9.50 0.18
C ASN A 55 -15.97 9.49 -0.22
N TYR A 56 -15.12 10.02 0.66
CA TYR A 56 -13.68 10.24 0.40
C TYR A 56 -12.83 8.97 0.57
N ALA A 57 -13.47 7.79 0.61
CA ALA A 57 -12.81 6.52 0.85
C ALA A 57 -12.14 6.01 -0.44
N GLN A 58 -10.82 5.88 -0.42
CA GLN A 58 -10.08 5.32 -1.55
C GLN A 58 -10.31 3.81 -1.66
N PRO A 59 -10.44 3.27 -2.88
CA PRO A 59 -10.47 1.83 -3.10
C PRO A 59 -9.09 1.18 -2.82
N PRO A 60 -9.03 -0.15 -2.59
CA PRO A 60 -7.78 -0.84 -2.26
C PRO A 60 -6.71 -0.77 -3.34
N ASP A 61 -7.08 -0.61 -4.61
CA ASP A 61 -6.14 -0.53 -5.74
C ASP A 61 -5.30 0.75 -5.74
N VAL A 62 -5.64 1.75 -4.92
CA VAL A 62 -4.80 2.94 -4.69
C VAL A 62 -3.42 2.58 -4.15
N ILE A 63 -3.26 1.46 -3.43
CA ILE A 63 -1.96 1.02 -2.88
C ILE A 63 -0.99 0.54 -3.98
N LEU A 64 -1.51 0.31 -5.19
CA LEU A 64 -0.76 -0.14 -6.37
C LEU A 64 -0.39 1.05 -7.28
N GLU A 65 -0.65 2.28 -6.84
CA GLU A 65 -0.33 3.52 -7.55
C GLU A 65 0.85 4.25 -6.88
N PRO A 66 1.67 4.99 -7.64
CA PRO A 66 2.87 5.64 -7.08
C PRO A 66 2.57 6.88 -6.22
N ASN A 67 1.31 7.33 -6.16
CA ASN A 67 0.95 8.55 -5.43
C ASN A 67 0.77 8.28 -3.92
N VAL A 68 1.60 8.90 -3.08
CA VAL A 68 1.55 8.76 -1.61
C VAL A 68 1.27 10.09 -0.92
N THR A 69 0.47 10.97 -1.54
CA THR A 69 0.00 12.21 -0.89
C THR A 69 -0.94 11.91 0.27
N PRO A 70 -1.02 12.77 1.31
CA PRO A 70 -1.99 12.61 2.39
C PRO A 70 -3.42 12.41 1.87
N GLY A 71 -4.10 11.38 2.36
CA GLY A 71 -5.45 10.98 1.92
C GLY A 71 -5.49 10.07 0.69
N ASN A 72 -4.37 9.85 0.00
CA ASN A 72 -4.25 8.86 -1.08
C ASN A 72 -3.76 7.52 -0.54
N CYS A 73 -4.54 6.91 0.36
CA CYS A 73 -4.26 5.61 0.95
C CYS A 73 -5.55 4.82 1.10
N TRP A 74 -5.44 3.50 1.11
CA TRP A 74 -6.57 2.63 1.41
C TRP A 74 -6.67 2.39 2.91
N ALA A 75 -7.88 2.50 3.44
CA ALA A 75 -8.19 2.24 4.83
C ALA A 75 -9.18 1.07 4.94
N PHE A 76 -9.04 0.29 6.01
CA PHE A 76 -9.97 -0.78 6.41
C PHE A 76 -10.36 -0.58 7.88
N SER A 77 -11.43 -1.26 8.32
CA SER A 77 -11.91 -1.15 9.70
C SER A 77 -11.08 -1.99 10.67
N GLY A 78 -10.71 -1.41 11.81
CA GLY A 78 -10.01 -2.13 12.88
C GLY A 78 -8.50 -2.13 12.72
N ASP A 79 -7.83 -3.02 13.46
CA ASP A 79 -6.37 -3.17 13.52
C ASP A 79 -5.85 -4.38 12.71
N ARG A 80 -6.77 -5.14 12.10
CA ARG A 80 -6.46 -6.32 11.30
C ARG A 80 -7.19 -6.26 9.97
N GLY A 81 -6.44 -6.42 8.90
CA GLY A 81 -6.95 -6.45 7.54
C GLY A 81 -6.04 -7.30 6.66
N GLN A 82 -6.52 -7.59 5.46
CA GLN A 82 -5.78 -8.32 4.44
C GLN A 82 -6.03 -7.69 3.08
N VAL A 83 -5.02 -7.76 2.22
CA VAL A 83 -5.13 -7.40 0.81
C VAL A 83 -4.48 -8.46 -0.03
N THR A 84 -5.16 -8.83 -1.10
CA THR A 84 -4.70 -9.85 -2.03
C THR A 84 -4.39 -9.19 -3.37
N ILE A 85 -3.12 -9.23 -3.77
CA ILE A 85 -2.63 -8.56 -4.97
C ILE A 85 -2.32 -9.62 -6.03
N ARG A 86 -2.92 -9.46 -7.21
CA ARG A 86 -2.54 -10.18 -8.42
C ARG A 86 -1.45 -9.38 -9.12
N LEU A 87 -0.24 -9.94 -9.14
CA LEU A 87 0.90 -9.32 -9.82
C LEU A 87 0.68 -9.29 -11.33
N ALA A 88 1.31 -8.33 -12.00
CA ALA A 88 1.24 -8.18 -13.46
C ALA A 88 1.80 -9.41 -14.22
N GLN A 89 2.69 -10.17 -13.59
CA GLN A 89 3.28 -11.38 -14.13
C GLN A 89 3.67 -12.34 -13.02
N LYS A 90 3.77 -13.64 -13.35
CA LYS A 90 4.29 -14.66 -12.43
C LYS A 90 5.78 -14.42 -12.20
N VAL A 91 6.19 -14.26 -10.94
CA VAL A 91 7.57 -13.98 -10.53
C VAL A 91 7.91 -14.70 -9.24
N TYR A 92 9.22 -14.91 -9.02
CA TYR A 92 9.74 -15.26 -7.70
C TYR A 92 9.96 -13.97 -6.91
N LEU A 93 9.13 -13.77 -5.88
CA LEU A 93 9.20 -12.59 -5.03
C LEU A 93 10.47 -12.63 -4.17
N SER A 94 11.21 -11.53 -4.14
CA SER A 94 12.45 -11.42 -3.34
C SER A 94 12.38 -10.34 -2.27
N ASN A 95 11.61 -9.28 -2.55
CA ASN A 95 11.48 -8.13 -1.69
C ASN A 95 10.04 -7.60 -1.76
N LEU A 96 9.57 -7.04 -0.64
CA LEU A 96 8.36 -6.26 -0.54
C LEU A 96 8.73 -4.85 -0.08
N THR A 97 8.11 -3.82 -0.64
CA THR A 97 8.26 -2.46 -0.13
C THR A 97 6.94 -1.96 0.44
N LEU A 98 7.01 -1.34 1.61
CA LEU A 98 5.89 -0.62 2.23
C LEU A 98 6.26 0.86 2.38
N GLN A 99 5.35 1.74 2.01
CA GLN A 99 5.50 3.18 2.14
C GLN A 99 4.35 3.80 2.93
N HIS A 100 4.66 4.78 3.76
CA HIS A 100 3.68 5.59 4.49
C HIS A 100 4.11 7.07 4.50
N ILE A 101 3.15 7.98 4.64
CA ILE A 101 3.45 9.41 4.74
C ILE A 101 4.33 9.72 5.98
N PRO A 102 5.26 10.69 5.90
CA PRO A 102 5.99 11.16 7.08
C PRO A 102 5.07 11.88 8.05
N LYS A 103 5.41 11.81 9.35
CA LYS A 103 4.68 12.50 10.44
C LYS A 103 4.49 14.00 10.18
N THR A 104 5.46 14.64 9.54
CA THR A 104 5.47 16.08 9.24
C THR A 104 4.35 16.54 8.31
N ILE A 105 3.76 15.62 7.54
CA ILE A 105 2.64 15.92 6.62
C ILE A 105 1.34 15.20 7.02
N SER A 106 1.32 14.56 8.20
CA SER A 106 0.11 13.95 8.77
C SER A 106 -0.81 15.01 9.34
N LEU A 107 -2.09 15.00 8.93
CA LEU A 107 -3.10 15.94 9.43
C LEU A 107 -3.39 15.77 10.93
N SER A 108 -3.27 14.55 11.46
CA SER A 108 -3.47 14.26 12.88
C SER A 108 -2.22 14.54 13.72
N GLY A 109 -1.06 14.77 13.07
CA GLY A 109 0.24 14.81 13.73
C GLY A 109 0.68 13.45 14.31
N SER A 110 -0.02 12.36 14.00
CA SER A 110 0.29 11.00 14.44
C SER A 110 0.46 10.04 13.25
N LEU A 111 1.10 8.89 13.52
CA LEU A 111 1.29 7.77 12.60
C LEU A 111 0.63 6.49 13.10
N ASP A 112 -0.27 6.58 14.09
CA ASP A 112 -0.91 5.40 14.73
C ASP A 112 -1.75 4.54 13.76
N THR A 113 -2.10 5.08 12.60
CA THR A 113 -2.84 4.37 11.55
C THR A 113 -1.94 3.62 10.56
N ALA A 114 -0.62 3.79 10.65
CA ALA A 114 0.31 3.07 9.80
C ALA A 114 0.27 1.57 10.12
N PRO A 115 0.42 0.68 9.12
CA PRO A 115 0.60 -0.75 9.36
C PRO A 115 1.79 -0.98 10.28
N LYS A 116 1.69 -1.96 11.18
CA LYS A 116 2.78 -2.31 12.11
C LYS A 116 3.28 -3.71 11.80
N ASP A 117 2.61 -4.72 12.36
CA ASP A 117 2.98 -6.12 12.18
C ASP A 117 2.21 -6.70 10.98
N PHE A 118 2.91 -7.34 10.06
CA PHE A 118 2.30 -7.94 8.87
C PHE A 118 3.00 -9.22 8.44
N VAL A 119 2.25 -10.05 7.72
CA VAL A 119 2.71 -11.34 7.19
C VAL A 119 2.45 -11.40 5.70
N ILE A 120 3.35 -12.05 4.97
CA ILE A 120 3.27 -12.17 3.51
C ILE A 120 3.15 -13.64 3.14
N TYR A 121 2.17 -13.94 2.29
CA TYR A 121 1.98 -15.24 1.69
C TYR A 121 2.02 -15.11 0.17
N GLY A 122 2.68 -16.06 -0.49
CA GLY A 122 2.55 -16.28 -1.93
C GLY A 122 1.43 -17.27 -2.18
N MET A 123 0.61 -17.05 -3.21
CA MET A 123 -0.39 -18.03 -3.63
C MET A 123 0.03 -18.64 -4.96
N GLU A 124 0.11 -19.96 -5.02
CA GLU A 124 0.37 -20.71 -6.25
C GLU A 124 -0.65 -21.85 -6.43
N GLY A 125 -0.91 -22.22 -7.69
CA GLY A 125 -1.67 -23.44 -8.02
C GLY A 125 -3.19 -23.30 -8.06
N SER A 126 -3.83 -24.44 -8.36
CA SER A 126 -5.26 -24.69 -8.24
C SER A 126 -5.43 -26.08 -7.59
N PRO A 127 -5.94 -26.19 -6.34
CA PRO A 127 -6.44 -25.13 -5.47
C PRO A 127 -5.34 -24.14 -5.03
N ARG A 128 -5.74 -22.95 -4.57
CA ARG A 128 -4.82 -21.89 -4.08
C ARG A 128 -4.09 -22.39 -2.84
N GLU A 129 -2.82 -22.76 -2.98
CA GLU A 129 -1.96 -23.10 -1.86
C GLU A 129 -1.20 -21.84 -1.41
N GLU A 130 -1.25 -21.55 -0.10
CA GLU A 130 -0.56 -20.42 0.50
C GLU A 130 0.82 -20.84 1.00
N VAL A 131 1.85 -20.12 0.55
CA VAL A 131 3.24 -20.32 0.96
C VAL A 131 3.65 -19.11 1.80
N PHE A 132 4.05 -19.33 3.05
CA PHE A 132 4.57 -18.28 3.92
C PHE A 132 5.90 -17.74 3.38
N LEU A 133 5.97 -16.42 3.18
CA LEU A 133 7.15 -15.71 2.66
C LEU A 133 7.84 -14.83 3.71
N GLY A 134 7.21 -14.63 4.87
CA GLY A 134 7.80 -13.91 5.99
C GLY A 134 6.81 -13.16 6.87
N ALA A 135 7.29 -12.77 8.05
CA ALA A 135 6.61 -11.91 9.01
C ALA A 135 7.53 -10.73 9.32
N PHE A 136 6.97 -9.52 9.29
CA PHE A 136 7.75 -8.28 9.35
C PHE A 136 7.04 -7.24 10.22
N GLN A 137 7.80 -6.24 10.63
CA GLN A 137 7.31 -5.09 11.36
C GLN A 137 7.74 -3.81 10.65
N PHE A 138 6.79 -2.96 10.29
CA PHE A 138 7.04 -1.64 9.73
C PHE A 138 7.26 -0.61 10.85
N GLN A 139 8.32 0.20 10.70
CA GLN A 139 8.64 1.32 11.60
C GLN A 139 8.20 2.65 10.98
N PRO A 140 7.05 3.22 11.37
CA PRO A 140 6.44 4.34 10.63
C PRO A 140 7.27 5.63 10.62
N GLU A 141 8.32 5.72 11.44
CA GLU A 141 9.32 6.78 11.40
C GLU A 141 10.10 6.82 10.06
N ASN A 142 10.20 5.70 9.35
CA ASN A 142 10.77 5.63 8.02
C ASN A 142 9.66 5.67 6.96
N ILE A 143 9.77 6.62 6.02
CA ILE A 143 8.78 6.83 4.94
C ILE A 143 8.61 5.58 4.08
N ILE A 144 9.73 4.92 3.75
CA ILE A 144 9.77 3.76 2.85
C ILE A 144 10.69 2.69 3.43
N GLN A 145 10.23 1.44 3.44
CA GLN A 145 10.98 0.29 3.93
C GLN A 145 10.84 -0.89 2.99
N THR A 146 11.96 -1.55 2.69
CA THR A 146 12.01 -2.76 1.87
C THR A 146 12.39 -3.95 2.74
N PHE A 147 11.59 -5.01 2.65
CA PHE A 147 11.68 -6.24 3.42
C PHE A 147 12.09 -7.38 2.49
N ARG A 148 13.13 -8.13 2.87
CA ARG A 148 13.57 -9.30 2.11
C ARG A 148 12.75 -10.51 2.50
N LEU A 149 12.17 -11.18 1.50
CA LEU A 149 11.35 -12.38 1.68
C LEU A 149 12.23 -13.64 1.78
N GLN A 150 11.67 -14.71 2.35
CA GLN A 150 12.32 -16.02 2.51
C GLN A 150 12.45 -16.79 1.19
#